data_AF-A0AAW1NQT5-F1
#
_entry.id   AF-A0AAW1NQT5-F1
#
_cell.length_a   1.000
_cell.length_b   1.000
_cell.length_c   1.000
_cell.angle_alpha   90.00
_cell.angle_beta   90.00
_cell.angle_gamma   90.00
#
_symmetry.space_group_name_H-M   'P 1'
#
loop_
_entity.id
_entity.type
_entity.pdbx_description
1 polymer ?
#
loop_
_entity_poly.entity_id
_entity_poly.type
_entity_poly.pdbx_seq_one_letter_code
_entity_poly.pdbx_strand_id
1 'polypeptide(L)'
;MLRAYSALRVARRVPGARAFAANAPDAIADESNWDELSELVQSEEGRRTVATLRSRIMDFASTASKSEEVKDPDWAKYQDIDPKILGELRKAYEGLKFPDFDPSQDLKAVQQEFAPILKQAGELEEYSQKRMKELEQDIKNVQAEKERIATTTIDEELAADPELAKRIDQEISEGKWSV
;
A
#
# COMPACT_ATOMS: atom_id res chain seq x y z
N MET A 1 28.05 32.75 -24.24
CA MET A 1 28.66 32.16 -23.03
C MET A 1 27.55 31.77 -22.06
N LEU A 2 27.14 30.50 -22.00
CA LEU A 2 26.29 29.96 -20.93
C LEU A 2 26.68 28.50 -20.73
N ARG A 3 27.35 28.17 -19.61
CA ARG A 3 27.66 26.80 -19.20
C ARG A 3 26.60 26.37 -18.18
N ALA A 4 25.84 25.34 -18.51
CA ALA A 4 24.94 24.66 -17.59
C ALA A 4 25.75 23.87 -16.56
N TYR A 5 25.50 24.10 -15.27
CA TYR A 5 26.04 23.28 -14.18
C TYR A 5 25.01 22.18 -13.85
N SER A 6 25.34 20.94 -14.19
CA SER A 6 24.66 19.74 -13.72
C SER A 6 25.19 19.37 -12.33
N ALA A 7 24.34 19.41 -11.31
CA ALA A 7 24.67 18.96 -9.96
C ALA A 7 24.64 17.42 -9.88
N LEU A 8 25.83 16.81 -9.78
CA LEU A 8 26.01 15.40 -9.41
C LEU A 8 25.58 15.20 -7.95
N ARG A 9 24.46 14.52 -7.74
CA ARG A 9 24.05 14.03 -6.42
C ARG A 9 24.85 12.75 -6.13
N VAL A 10 25.96 12.87 -5.42
CA VAL A 10 26.71 11.73 -4.86
C VAL A 10 25.90 11.16 -3.70
N ALA A 11 25.30 9.98 -3.89
CA ALA A 11 24.67 9.23 -2.82
C ALA A 11 25.74 8.78 -1.81
N ARG A 12 25.78 9.44 -0.65
CA ARG A 12 26.64 9.07 0.47
C ARG A 12 25.99 7.86 1.15
N ARG A 13 26.48 6.65 0.85
CA ARG A 13 26.13 5.43 1.62
C ARG A 13 26.68 5.60 3.03
N VAL A 14 25.80 5.78 4.02
CA VAL A 14 26.18 5.80 5.44
C VAL A 14 26.39 4.36 5.90
N PRO A 15 27.60 3.97 6.36
CA PRO A 15 27.85 2.64 6.90
C PRO A 15 27.40 2.63 8.36
N GLY A 16 26.11 2.39 8.60
CA GLY A 16 25.55 2.33 9.96
C GLY A 16 24.44 1.31 10.16
N ALA A 17 23.86 0.75 9.10
CA ALA A 17 22.66 -0.10 9.20
C ALA A 17 22.87 -1.51 9.79
N ARG A 18 24.07 -1.83 10.31
CA ARG A 18 24.42 -3.21 10.69
C ARG A 18 24.18 -3.57 12.17
N ALA A 19 24.05 -2.59 13.06
CA ALA A 19 23.90 -2.84 14.50
C ALA A 19 22.44 -2.79 15.01
N PHE A 20 21.47 -2.44 14.16
CA PHE A 20 20.11 -2.09 14.58
C PHE A 20 19.05 -3.17 14.33
N ALA A 21 19.47 -4.34 13.83
CA ALA A 21 18.57 -5.44 13.49
C ALA A 21 18.11 -6.27 14.71
N ALA A 22 18.86 -6.26 15.81
CA ALA A 22 18.65 -7.17 16.93
C ALA A 22 17.42 -6.86 17.81
N ASN A 23 16.78 -5.70 17.63
CA ASN A 23 15.61 -5.27 18.41
C ASN A 23 14.33 -5.16 17.56
N ALA A 24 14.33 -5.65 16.33
CA ALA A 24 13.09 -5.77 15.56
C ALA A 24 12.28 -6.94 16.14
N PRO A 25 10.99 -6.75 16.51
CA PRO A 25 10.16 -7.88 16.92
C PRO A 25 10.12 -8.90 15.77
N ASP A 26 10.20 -10.20 16.11
CA ASP A 26 10.17 -11.38 15.22
C ASP A 26 8.89 -11.50 14.35
N ALA A 27 8.12 -10.44 14.18
CA ALA A 27 6.80 -10.42 13.57
C ALA A 27 6.81 -10.25 12.04
N ILE A 28 7.86 -10.66 11.34
CA ILE A 28 7.91 -10.53 9.88
C ILE A 28 8.48 -11.81 9.24
N ALA A 29 7.73 -12.90 9.29
CA ALA A 29 7.99 -13.99 8.34
C ALA A 29 6.81 -14.94 8.09
N ASP A 30 5.92 -15.21 9.06
CA ASP A 30 5.12 -16.45 8.97
C ASP A 30 3.65 -16.33 8.52
N GLU A 31 3.08 -15.13 8.30
CA GLU A 31 1.64 -15.02 7.92
C GLU A 31 1.35 -13.97 6.82
N SER A 32 2.33 -13.54 6.03
CA SER A 32 2.08 -12.55 4.97
C SER A 32 1.66 -13.20 3.65
N ASN A 33 0.35 -13.31 3.42
CA ASN A 33 -0.23 -13.84 2.19
C ASN A 33 -0.11 -12.82 1.02
N TRP A 34 1.14 -12.57 0.60
CA TRP A 34 1.46 -11.59 -0.45
C TRP A 34 0.81 -11.89 -1.79
N ASP A 35 0.54 -13.17 -2.05
CA ASP A 35 -0.07 -13.61 -3.29
C ASP A 35 -1.55 -13.19 -3.32
N GLU A 36 -2.31 -13.38 -2.23
CA GLU A 36 -3.68 -12.87 -2.08
C GLU A 36 -3.76 -11.33 -2.18
N LEU A 37 -2.82 -10.63 -1.54
CA LEU A 37 -2.74 -9.16 -1.65
C LEU A 37 -2.52 -8.71 -3.11
N SER A 38 -1.71 -9.46 -3.87
CA SER A 38 -1.47 -9.15 -5.28
C SER A 38 -2.69 -9.41 -6.18
N GLU A 39 -3.52 -10.40 -5.82
CA GLU A 39 -4.76 -10.72 -6.52
C GLU A 39 -5.85 -9.66 -6.29
N LEU A 40 -5.97 -9.16 -5.05
CA LEU A 40 -6.93 -8.10 -4.69
C LEU A 40 -6.64 -6.76 -5.38
N VAL A 41 -5.36 -6.49 -5.70
CA VAL A 41 -4.96 -5.27 -6.39
C VAL A 41 -5.20 -5.44 -7.90
N GLN A 42 -6.22 -4.74 -8.39
CA GLN A 42 -6.63 -4.81 -9.80
C GLN A 42 -5.73 -4.00 -10.74
N SER A 43 -5.02 -3.00 -10.23
CA SER A 43 -4.14 -2.15 -11.04
C SER A 43 -2.75 -2.75 -11.20
N GLU A 44 -2.23 -2.73 -12.44
CA GLU A 44 -0.87 -3.19 -12.76
C GLU A 44 0.20 -2.39 -12.01
N GLU A 45 -0.02 -1.08 -11.84
CA GLU A 45 0.86 -0.23 -11.03
C GLU A 45 0.84 -0.62 -9.55
N GLY A 46 -0.34 -0.91 -8.99
CA GLY A 46 -0.47 -1.36 -7.61
C GLY A 46 0.19 -2.72 -7.38
N ARG A 47 0.10 -3.65 -8.34
CA ARG A 47 0.80 -4.95 -8.25
C ARG A 47 2.32 -4.76 -8.21
N ARG A 48 2.85 -3.81 -8.99
CA ARG A 48 4.29 -3.47 -8.98
C ARG A 48 4.74 -2.85 -7.67
N THR A 49 3.92 -1.98 -7.07
CA THR A 49 4.26 -1.39 -5.77
C THR A 49 4.23 -2.43 -4.65
N VAL A 50 3.25 -3.35 -4.65
CA VAL A 50 3.19 -4.49 -3.73
C VAL A 50 4.40 -5.42 -3.90
N ALA A 51 4.77 -5.76 -5.13
CA ALA A 51 5.95 -6.57 -5.40
C ALA A 51 7.25 -5.89 -4.92
N THR A 52 7.36 -4.58 -5.12
CA THR A 52 8.49 -3.78 -4.63
C THR A 52 8.54 -3.76 -3.10
N LEU A 53 7.39 -3.61 -2.45
CA LEU A 53 7.28 -3.64 -0.99
C LEU A 53 7.70 -4.99 -0.43
N ARG A 54 7.19 -6.09 -1.00
CA ARG A 54 7.59 -7.47 -0.66
C ARG A 54 9.10 -7.65 -0.75
N SER A 55 9.72 -7.24 -1.86
CA SER A 55 11.18 -7.34 -2.04
C SER A 55 11.92 -6.59 -0.94
N ARG A 56 11.53 -5.33 -0.66
CA ARG A 56 12.19 -4.53 0.38
C ARG A 56 12.09 -5.17 1.75
N ILE A 57 10.91 -5.69 2.11
CA ILE A 57 10.68 -6.34 3.41
C ILE A 57 11.55 -7.60 3.52
N MET A 58 11.60 -8.43 2.47
CA MET A 58 12.45 -9.62 2.44
C MET A 58 13.95 -9.26 2.50
N ASP A 59 14.36 -8.19 1.83
CA ASP A 59 15.72 -7.67 1.90
C ASP A 59 16.08 -7.21 3.32
N PHE A 60 15.17 -6.50 4.00
CA PHE A 60 15.34 -6.12 5.41
C PHE A 60 15.41 -7.34 6.33
N ALA A 61 14.48 -8.29 6.21
CA ALA A 61 14.46 -9.50 7.02
C ALA A 61 15.73 -10.35 6.80
N SER A 62 16.19 -10.48 5.55
CA SER A 62 17.42 -11.20 5.23
C SER A 62 18.68 -10.47 5.72
N THR A 63 18.64 -9.15 5.85
CA THR A 63 19.74 -8.35 6.41
C THR A 63 19.74 -8.43 7.93
N ALA A 64 18.55 -8.44 8.53
CA ALA A 64 18.39 -8.56 9.98
C ALA A 64 18.81 -9.93 10.50
N SER A 65 18.40 -11.01 9.84
CA SER A 65 18.84 -12.38 10.17
C SER A 65 20.34 -12.62 9.99
N LYS A 66 21.03 -11.78 9.19
CA LYS A 66 22.49 -11.81 9.04
C LYS A 66 23.23 -11.03 10.13
N SER A 67 22.54 -10.36 11.06
CA SER A 67 23.22 -9.78 12.22
C SER A 67 23.64 -10.93 13.14
N GLU A 68 24.91 -11.31 13.06
CA GLU A 68 25.50 -12.19 14.06
C GLU A 68 25.38 -11.53 15.44
N GLU A 69 25.07 -12.33 16.46
CA GLU A 69 25.17 -11.88 17.85
C GLU A 69 26.56 -11.27 18.07
N VAL A 70 26.59 -10.04 18.57
CA VAL A 70 27.85 -9.35 18.89
C VAL A 70 28.51 -10.13 20.02
N LYS A 71 29.45 -11.01 19.67
CA LYS A 71 30.28 -11.71 20.65
C LYS A 71 31.35 -10.76 21.14
N ASP A 72 31.41 -10.57 22.45
CA ASP A 72 32.47 -9.79 23.05
C ASP A 72 33.86 -10.36 22.67
N PRO A 73 34.86 -9.50 22.41
CA PRO A 73 36.20 -9.95 22.09
C PRO A 73 36.79 -10.78 23.24
N ASP A 74 37.26 -11.99 22.93
CA ASP A 74 38.01 -12.81 23.88
C ASP A 74 39.44 -12.27 24.02
N TRP A 75 39.63 -11.35 24.97
CA TRP A 75 40.90 -10.69 25.22
C TRP A 75 42.03 -11.64 25.66
N ALA A 76 41.70 -12.86 26.10
CA ALA A 76 42.70 -13.86 26.50
C ALA A 76 43.48 -14.43 25.29
N LYS A 77 42.88 -14.45 24.11
CA LYS A 77 43.51 -14.94 22.87
C LYS A 77 44.52 -13.97 22.24
N TYR A 78 44.55 -12.73 22.71
CA TYR A 78 45.38 -11.67 22.13
C TYR A 78 46.57 -11.26 23.01
N GLN A 79 46.86 -12.04 24.05
CA GLN A 79 47.96 -11.77 25.00
C GLN A 79 49.36 -11.82 24.35
N ASP A 80 49.49 -12.43 23.17
CA ASP A 80 50.73 -12.44 22.38
C ASP A 80 51.04 -11.06 21.72
N ILE A 81 50.08 -10.14 21.72
CA ILE A 81 50.22 -8.78 21.18
C ILE A 81 50.78 -7.86 22.26
N ASP A 82 51.58 -6.86 21.85
CA ASP A 82 52.16 -5.87 22.75
C ASP A 82 51.13 -5.31 23.75
N PRO A 83 51.41 -5.38 25.07
CA PRO A 83 50.44 -5.08 26.12
C PRO A 83 49.97 -3.61 26.12
N LYS A 84 50.77 -2.70 25.53
CA LYS A 84 50.36 -1.29 25.34
C LYS A 84 49.24 -1.16 24.32
N ILE A 85 49.36 -1.86 23.18
CA ILE A 85 48.38 -1.82 22.09
C ILE A 85 47.07 -2.47 22.54
N LEU A 86 47.16 -3.62 23.22
CA LEU A 86 46.00 -4.32 23.76
C LEU A 86 45.24 -3.47 24.80
N GLY A 87 45.97 -2.75 25.65
CA GLY A 87 45.38 -1.83 26.63
C GLY A 87 44.65 -0.64 26.01
N GLU A 88 45.18 -0.08 24.90
CA GLU A 88 44.52 1.00 24.16
C GLU A 88 43.27 0.50 23.42
N LEU A 89 43.34 -0.69 22.79
CA LEU A 89 42.23 -1.30 22.07
C LEU A 89 41.06 -1.63 23.00
N ARG A 90 41.36 -2.15 24.19
CA ARG A 90 40.36 -2.45 25.22
C ARG A 90 39.67 -1.18 25.71
N LYS A 91 40.43 -0.11 25.96
CA LYS A 91 39.86 1.20 26.33
C LYS A 91 38.99 1.80 25.23
N ALA A 92 39.39 1.64 23.97
CA ALA A 92 38.59 2.10 22.83
C ALA A 92 37.29 1.29 22.67
N TYR A 93 37.34 -0.03 22.92
CA TYR A 93 36.16 -0.90 22.91
C TYR A 93 35.19 -0.57 24.05
N GLU A 94 35.68 -0.47 25.28
CA GLU A 94 34.87 -0.09 26.45
C GLU A 94 34.32 1.36 26.34
N GLY A 95 35.00 2.22 25.57
CA GLY A 95 34.57 3.59 25.27
C GLY A 95 33.53 3.71 24.15
N LEU A 96 33.31 2.65 23.36
CA LEU A 96 32.28 2.63 22.32
C LEU A 96 30.90 2.48 22.96
N LYS A 97 30.17 3.59 23.05
CA LYS A 97 28.73 3.57 23.37
C LYS A 97 27.94 3.63 22.09
N PHE A 98 27.15 2.61 21.82
CA PHE A 98 26.17 2.66 20.74
C PHE A 98 25.00 3.55 21.19
N PRO A 99 24.44 4.40 20.31
CA PRO A 99 23.24 5.14 20.62
C PRO A 99 22.06 4.17 20.79
N ASP A 100 21.30 4.31 21.88
CA ASP A 100 20.04 3.61 22.04
C ASP A 100 19.06 4.11 20.96
N PHE A 101 18.50 3.18 20.19
CA PHE A 101 17.48 3.50 19.20
C PHE A 101 16.13 3.57 19.90
N ASP A 102 15.51 4.76 19.92
CA ASP A 102 14.15 4.94 20.40
C ASP A 102 13.17 4.89 19.20
N PRO A 103 12.45 3.76 18.99
CA PRO A 103 11.51 3.63 17.89
C PRO A 103 10.25 4.49 18.07
N SER A 104 10.04 5.10 19.24
CA SER A 104 8.78 5.75 19.58
C SER A 104 8.44 6.97 18.72
N GLN A 105 9.44 7.70 18.23
CA GLN A 105 9.22 8.86 17.36
C GLN A 105 8.90 8.41 15.92
N ASP A 106 9.67 7.45 15.41
CA ASP A 106 9.49 6.93 14.05
C ASP A 106 8.15 6.21 13.91
N LEU A 107 7.75 5.42 14.91
CA LEU A 107 6.44 4.76 14.92
C LEU A 107 5.27 5.75 14.95
N LYS A 108 5.41 6.87 15.68
CA LYS A 108 4.39 7.93 15.69
C LYS A 108 4.27 8.61 14.32
N ALA A 109 5.39 8.90 13.68
CA ALA A 109 5.40 9.50 12.35
C ALA A 109 4.71 8.57 11.33
N VAL A 110 5.07 7.27 11.35
CA VAL A 110 4.42 6.26 10.50
C VAL A 110 2.91 6.20 10.79
N GLN A 111 2.48 6.13 12.04
CA GLN A 111 1.05 6.11 12.38
C GLN A 111 0.29 7.33 11.85
N GLN A 112 0.90 8.52 11.89
CA GLN A 112 0.30 9.75 11.34
C GLN A 112 0.15 9.70 9.82
N GLU A 113 1.12 9.12 9.11
CA GLU A 113 1.04 8.94 7.65
C GLU A 113 -0.01 7.90 7.22
N PHE A 114 -0.18 6.84 8.01
CA PHE A 114 -1.16 5.78 7.73
C PHE A 114 -2.60 6.15 8.11
N ALA A 115 -2.80 6.99 9.12
CA ALA A 115 -4.13 7.43 9.56
C ALA A 115 -5.07 7.95 8.43
N PRO A 116 -4.65 8.86 7.53
CA PRO A 116 -5.50 9.32 6.45
C PRO A 116 -5.80 8.22 5.42
N ILE A 117 -4.85 7.31 5.16
CA ILE A 117 -5.02 6.20 4.23
C ILE A 117 -6.06 5.22 4.76
N LEU A 118 -6.01 4.89 6.06
CA LEU A 118 -6.99 4.03 6.71
C LEU A 118 -8.38 4.66 6.70
N LYS A 119 -8.48 5.97 6.92
CA LYS A 119 -9.74 6.70 6.84
C LYS A 119 -10.33 6.64 5.41
N GLN A 120 -9.51 6.91 4.39
CA GLN A 120 -9.93 6.83 2.99
C GLN A 120 -10.39 5.42 2.59
N ALA A 121 -9.68 4.39 3.07
CA ALA A 121 -10.07 3.00 2.83
C ALA A 121 -11.45 2.69 3.42
N GLY A 122 -11.73 3.13 4.65
CA GLY A 122 -13.05 2.97 5.27
C GLY A 122 -14.17 3.72 4.54
N GLU A 123 -13.92 4.97 4.12
CA GLU A 123 -14.89 5.74 3.33
C GLU A 123 -15.20 5.07 1.98
N LEU A 124 -14.19 4.52 1.32
CA LEU A 124 -14.35 3.80 0.05
C LEU A 124 -15.11 2.49 0.22
N GLU A 125 -14.88 1.77 1.32
CA GLU A 125 -15.61 0.55 1.66
C GLU A 125 -17.10 0.85 1.86
N GLU A 126 -17.44 1.86 2.66
CA GLU A 126 -18.84 2.27 2.87
C GLU A 126 -19.51 2.71 1.57
N TYR A 127 -18.80 3.48 0.73
CA TYR A 127 -19.30 3.89 -0.57
C TYR A 127 -19.57 2.69 -1.49
N SER A 128 -18.63 1.75 -1.55
CA SER A 128 -18.77 0.52 -2.34
C SER A 128 -19.98 -0.30 -1.88
N GLN A 129 -20.16 -0.50 -0.57
CA GLN A 129 -21.30 -1.23 -0.03
C GLN A 129 -22.65 -0.57 -0.37
N LYS A 130 -22.72 0.77 -0.31
CA LYS A 130 -23.93 1.50 -0.72
C LYS A 130 -24.21 1.31 -2.21
N ARG A 131 -23.18 1.45 -3.05
CA ARG A 131 -23.32 1.30 -4.49
C ARG A 131 -23.74 -0.11 -4.90
N MET A 132 -23.23 -1.13 -4.23
CA MET A 132 -23.64 -2.52 -4.46
C MET A 132 -25.12 -2.73 -4.17
N LYS A 133 -25.64 -2.18 -3.07
CA LYS A 133 -27.08 -2.27 -2.74
C LYS A 133 -27.96 -1.57 -3.77
N GLU A 134 -27.55 -0.39 -4.24
CA GLU A 134 -28.25 0.31 -5.33
C GLU A 134 -28.28 -0.54 -6.60
N LEU A 135 -27.13 -1.10 -7.01
CA LEU A 135 -27.04 -1.94 -8.19
C LEU A 135 -27.89 -3.21 -8.08
N GLU A 136 -27.95 -3.84 -6.91
CA GLU A 136 -28.84 -4.97 -6.66
C GLU A 136 -30.32 -4.60 -6.80
N GLN A 137 -30.71 -3.40 -6.36
CA GLN A 137 -32.05 -2.87 -6.54
C GLN A 137 -32.33 -2.59 -8.03
N ASP A 138 -31.40 -1.94 -8.73
CA ASP A 138 -31.50 -1.66 -10.16
C ASP A 138 -31.64 -2.96 -10.97
N ILE A 139 -30.87 -4.01 -10.63
CA ILE A 139 -30.98 -5.31 -11.28
C ILE A 139 -32.38 -5.91 -11.09
N LYS A 140 -32.95 -5.83 -9.88
CA LYS A 140 -34.31 -6.31 -9.61
C LYS A 140 -35.35 -5.50 -10.38
N ASN A 141 -35.21 -4.18 -10.43
CA ASN A 141 -36.09 -3.31 -11.19
C ASN A 141 -36.04 -3.64 -12.68
N VAL A 142 -34.84 -3.78 -13.26
CA VAL A 142 -34.66 -4.15 -14.68
C VAL A 142 -35.21 -5.55 -14.98
N GLN A 143 -35.07 -6.51 -14.06
CA GLN A 143 -35.68 -7.84 -14.24
C GLN A 143 -37.21 -7.77 -14.22
N ALA A 144 -37.80 -7.04 -13.27
CA ALA A 144 -39.23 -6.83 -13.20
C ALA A 144 -39.77 -6.06 -14.42
N GLU A 145 -39.04 -5.05 -14.90
CA GLU A 145 -39.36 -4.32 -16.13
C GLU A 145 -39.25 -5.22 -17.37
N LYS A 146 -38.26 -6.10 -17.46
CA LYS A 146 -38.16 -7.07 -18.57
C LYS A 146 -39.36 -8.02 -18.59
N GLU A 147 -39.77 -8.53 -17.43
CA GLU A 147 -40.96 -9.38 -17.32
C GLU A 147 -42.24 -8.61 -17.65
N ARG A 148 -42.33 -7.35 -17.21
CA ARG A 148 -43.42 -6.44 -17.56
C ARG A 148 -43.45 -6.18 -19.06
N ILE A 149 -42.37 -5.72 -19.69
CA ILE A 149 -42.30 -5.46 -21.14
C ILE A 149 -42.64 -6.71 -21.95
N ALA A 150 -42.29 -7.91 -21.48
CA ALA A 150 -42.65 -9.16 -22.16
C ALA A 150 -44.14 -9.50 -22.09
N THR A 151 -44.90 -8.90 -21.16
CA THR A 151 -46.31 -9.22 -20.89
C THR A 151 -47.27 -8.05 -21.10
N THR A 152 -46.76 -6.81 -21.10
CA THR A 152 -47.53 -5.57 -21.20
C THR A 152 -47.70 -5.13 -22.64
N THR A 153 -48.91 -4.71 -22.99
CA THR A 153 -49.24 -4.18 -24.32
C THR A 153 -48.81 -2.73 -24.49
N ILE A 154 -48.49 -2.32 -25.71
CA ILE A 154 -48.00 -0.95 -26.06
C ILE A 154 -48.96 0.14 -25.54
N ASP A 155 -50.27 -0.11 -25.55
CA ASP A 155 -51.28 0.83 -25.07
C ASP A 155 -51.23 1.05 -23.54
N GLU A 156 -50.81 0.04 -22.78
CA GLU A 156 -50.66 0.13 -21.32
C GLU A 156 -49.37 0.88 -20.93
N GLU A 157 -48.29 0.74 -21.72
CA GLU A 157 -47.06 1.52 -21.56
C GLU A 157 -47.28 3.01 -21.88
N LEU A 158 -48.01 3.33 -22.95
CA LEU A 158 -48.36 4.71 -23.30
C LEU A 158 -49.32 5.36 -22.30
N ALA A 159 -50.16 4.56 -21.62
CA ALA A 159 -51.02 5.03 -20.54
C ALA A 159 -50.25 5.22 -19.21
N ALA A 160 -49.24 4.39 -18.96
CA ALA A 160 -48.40 4.47 -17.76
C ALA A 160 -47.36 5.60 -17.83
N ASP A 161 -46.86 5.93 -19.03
CA ASP A 161 -45.94 7.03 -19.27
C ASP A 161 -46.50 8.08 -20.26
N PRO A 162 -47.34 9.02 -19.76
CA PRO A 162 -47.94 10.06 -20.59
C PRO A 162 -46.94 11.11 -21.10
N GLU A 163 -45.70 11.16 -20.57
CA GLU A 163 -44.64 11.99 -21.16
C GLU A 163 -44.10 11.36 -22.45
N LEU A 164 -43.99 10.03 -22.50
CA LEU A 164 -43.61 9.30 -23.71
C LEU A 164 -44.63 9.52 -24.83
N ALA A 165 -45.93 9.44 -24.50
CA ALA A 165 -47.01 9.71 -25.43
C ALA A 165 -46.96 11.15 -25.99
N LYS A 166 -46.72 12.15 -25.13
CA LYS A 166 -46.56 13.56 -25.57
C LYS A 166 -45.35 13.77 -26.46
N ARG A 167 -44.23 13.10 -26.19
CA ARG A 167 -43.04 13.15 -27.05
C ARG A 167 -43.32 12.57 -28.43
N ILE A 168 -43.97 11.41 -28.48
CA ILE A 168 -44.36 10.77 -29.73
C ILE A 168 -45.32 11.67 -30.51
N ASP A 169 -46.35 12.23 -29.86
CA ASP A 169 -47.28 13.18 -30.50
C ASP A 169 -46.55 14.43 -31.01
N GLN A 170 -45.57 14.94 -30.25
CA GLN A 170 -44.78 16.09 -30.66
C GLN A 170 -43.89 15.77 -31.87
N GLU A 171 -43.21 14.63 -31.89
CA GLU A 171 -42.38 14.19 -33.03
C GLU A 171 -43.21 13.94 -34.29
N ILE A 172 -44.41 13.38 -34.15
CA ILE A 172 -45.39 13.23 -35.25
C ILE A 172 -45.85 14.61 -35.75
N SER A 173 -46.17 15.53 -34.85
CA SER A 173 -46.60 16.90 -35.22
C SER A 173 -45.50 17.71 -35.92
N GLU A 174 -44.24 17.48 -35.55
CA GLU A 174 -43.07 18.10 -36.15
C GLU A 174 -42.61 17.40 -37.45
N GLY A 175 -43.28 16.30 -37.84
CA GLY A 175 -42.99 15.56 -39.06
C GLY A 175 -41.68 14.78 -39.02
N LYS A 176 -41.17 14.46 -37.83
CA LYS A 176 -39.95 13.69 -37.62
C LYS A 176 -40.28 12.20 -37.60
N TRP A 177 -40.32 11.60 -38.79
CA TRP A 177 -40.60 10.17 -38.98
C TRP A 177 -39.33 9.30 -39.01
N SER A 178 -38.15 9.89 -38.79
CA SER A 178 -36.89 9.16 -38.67
C SER A 178 -36.76 8.66 -37.23
N VAL A 179 -37.01 7.36 -37.04
CA VAL A 179 -36.79 6.63 -35.77
C VAL A 179 -35.30 6.49 -35.49
#